data_AF-A0A9D6U9B4-F1
#
_entry.id   AF-A0A9D6U9B4-F1
#
_cell.length_a   1.000
_cell.length_b   1.000
_cell.length_c   1.000
_cell.angle_alpha   90.00
_cell.angle_beta   90.00
_cell.angle_gamma   90.00
#
_symmetry.space_group_name_H-M   'P 1'
#
loop_
_entity.id
_entity.type
_entity.pdbx_description
1 polymer ?
#
loop_
_entity_poly.entity_id
_entity_poly.type
_entity_poly.pdbx_seq_one_letter_code
_entity_poly.pdbx_strand_id
1 'polypeptide(L)'
;MEQTTTQTENTALNRPQFLTVLCILTYIGVGITIIGSIVGWWSIRAMSAMMDASSNTMEEMPGLDMSAMPDMEKMMNTLRYSNILLFSGVIGSLICLVGALQMWKQKKAGFFIYVIGEVAPIIVSIVCLGTATISGWSAISLIFPVVFLILYGLNLKHMH
;
A
#
# COMPACT_ATOMS: atom_id res chain seq x y z
N MET A 1 -3.61 -19.32 -57.03
CA MET A 1 -4.55 -18.93 -55.95
C MET A 1 -3.69 -18.54 -54.77
N GLU A 2 -3.28 -17.28 -54.74
CA GLU A 2 -2.41 -16.73 -53.70
C GLU A 2 -3.28 -16.48 -52.46
N GLN A 3 -3.07 -17.25 -51.40
CA GLN A 3 -3.72 -16.98 -50.12
C GLN A 3 -3.04 -15.77 -49.48
N THR A 4 -3.60 -14.59 -49.75
CA THR A 4 -3.34 -13.37 -49.01
C THR A 4 -3.63 -13.66 -47.54
N THR A 5 -2.57 -13.91 -46.76
CA THR A 5 -2.68 -14.01 -45.31
C THR A 5 -2.97 -12.59 -44.84
N THR A 6 -4.24 -12.31 -44.57
CA THR A 6 -4.69 -11.09 -43.92
C THR A 6 -3.98 -11.04 -42.57
N GLN A 7 -2.86 -10.32 -42.52
CA GLN A 7 -2.30 -9.87 -41.26
C GLN A 7 -3.34 -8.94 -40.67
N THR A 8 -4.17 -9.47 -39.76
CA THR A 8 -4.94 -8.65 -38.84
C THR A 8 -3.92 -7.80 -38.12
N GLU A 9 -3.76 -6.57 -38.58
CA GLU A 9 -2.92 -5.55 -38.00
C GLU A 9 -3.45 -5.30 -36.60
N ASN A 10 -2.94 -6.09 -35.66
CA ASN A 10 -3.26 -5.97 -34.25
C ASN A 10 -2.53 -4.73 -33.79
N THR A 11 -3.15 -3.56 -33.98
CA THR A 11 -2.76 -2.30 -33.33
C THR A 11 -3.01 -2.37 -31.83
N ALA A 12 -2.69 -3.50 -31.20
CA ALA A 12 -2.41 -3.57 -29.77
C ALA A 12 -1.19 -2.67 -29.59
N LEU A 13 -1.42 -1.45 -29.08
CA LEU A 13 -0.41 -0.53 -28.57
C LEU A 13 0.81 -1.34 -28.14
N ASN A 14 1.93 -1.20 -28.84
CA ASN A 14 3.15 -1.97 -28.59
C ASN A 14 3.61 -1.64 -27.17
N ARG A 15 3.09 -2.40 -26.20
CA ARG A 15 3.39 -2.17 -24.80
C ARG A 15 4.73 -2.77 -24.51
N PRO A 16 5.65 -1.99 -23.94
CA PRO A 16 6.88 -2.58 -23.45
C PRO A 16 6.48 -3.66 -22.44
N GLN A 17 6.97 -4.88 -22.64
CA GLN A 17 6.66 -6.02 -21.79
C GLN A 17 6.93 -5.70 -20.31
N PHE A 18 7.95 -4.88 -20.05
CA PHE A 18 8.29 -4.40 -18.72
C PHE A 18 7.16 -3.62 -18.03
N LEU A 19 6.46 -2.74 -18.75
CA LEU A 19 5.33 -1.99 -18.19
C LEU A 19 4.13 -2.91 -17.89
N THR A 20 3.90 -3.91 -18.73
CA THR A 20 2.87 -4.93 -18.50
C THR A 20 3.15 -5.71 -17.22
N VAL A 21 4.40 -6.14 -17.01
CA VAL A 21 4.81 -6.85 -15.78
C VAL A 21 4.63 -5.97 -14.55
N LEU A 22 5.08 -4.71 -14.59
CA LEU A 22 4.89 -3.76 -13.49
C LEU A 22 3.42 -3.58 -13.09
N CYS A 23 2.54 -3.45 -14.08
CA CYS A 23 1.10 -3.31 -13.81
C CYS A 23 0.51 -4.58 -13.18
N ILE A 24 0.91 -5.77 -13.65
CA ILE A 24 0.49 -7.04 -13.04
C ILE A 24 0.97 -7.12 -11.59
N LEU A 25 2.24 -6.77 -11.33
CA LEU A 25 2.78 -6.74 -9.97
C LEU A 25 2.03 -5.76 -9.07
N THR A 26 1.64 -4.61 -9.60
CA THR A 26 0.84 -3.62 -8.87
C THR A 26 -0.56 -4.15 -8.57
N TYR A 27 -1.21 -4.86 -9.49
CA TYR A 27 -2.50 -5.50 -9.22
C TYR A 27 -2.41 -6.56 -8.11
N ILE A 28 -1.35 -7.35 -8.12
CA ILE A 28 -1.09 -8.32 -7.05
C ILE A 28 -0.84 -7.60 -5.72
N GLY A 29 -0.01 -6.55 -5.72
CA GLY A 29 0.26 -5.73 -4.54
C GLY A 29 -1.01 -5.13 -3.93
N VAL A 30 -1.86 -4.52 -4.76
CA VAL A 30 -3.18 -4.00 -4.34
C VAL A 30 -4.06 -5.12 -3.77
N GLY A 31 -4.09 -6.29 -4.41
CA GLY A 31 -4.83 -7.44 -3.93
C GLY A 31 -4.37 -7.89 -2.53
N ILE A 32 -3.06 -7.98 -2.32
CA ILE A 32 -2.45 -8.32 -1.02
C ILE A 32 -2.80 -7.24 0.01
N THR A 33 -2.70 -5.96 -0.32
CA THR A 33 -3.02 -4.87 0.62
C THR A 33 -4.49 -4.89 1.03
N ILE A 34 -5.41 -5.14 0.11
CA ILE A 34 -6.85 -5.25 0.41
C ILE A 34 -7.11 -6.45 1.33
N ILE A 35 -6.57 -7.63 1.00
CA ILE A 35 -6.71 -8.82 1.85
C ILE A 35 -6.09 -8.57 3.24
N GLY A 36 -4.90 -7.98 3.28
CA GLY A 36 -4.22 -7.59 4.51
C GLY A 36 -5.01 -6.59 5.34
N SER A 37 -5.75 -5.68 4.71
CA SER A 37 -6.62 -4.72 5.40
C SER A 37 -7.82 -5.42 6.06
N ILE A 38 -8.40 -6.43 5.40
CA ILE A 38 -9.50 -7.23 5.96
C ILE A 38 -9.00 -8.06 7.16
N VAL A 39 -7.88 -8.75 6.99
CA VAL A 39 -7.26 -9.55 8.07
C VAL A 39 -6.82 -8.65 9.22
N GLY A 40 -6.23 -7.49 8.92
CA GLY A 40 -5.79 -6.49 9.90
C GLY A 40 -6.96 -5.93 10.70
N TRP A 41 -8.10 -5.67 10.06
CA TRP A 41 -9.30 -5.23 10.76
C TRP A 41 -9.80 -6.26 11.78
N TRP A 42 -9.78 -7.55 11.44
CA TRP A 42 -10.12 -8.61 12.39
C TRP A 42 -9.08 -8.73 13.51
N SER A 43 -7.78 -8.74 13.17
CA SER A 43 -6.70 -8.82 14.17
C SER A 43 -6.75 -7.69 15.18
N ILE A 44 -6.99 -6.45 14.75
CA ILE A 44 -7.06 -5.29 15.64
C ILE A 44 -8.26 -5.43 16.61
N ARG A 45 -9.40 -5.94 16.15
CA ARG A 45 -10.56 -6.22 17.01
C ARG A 45 -10.31 -7.34 18.02
N ALA A 46 -9.63 -8.39 17.59
CA ALA A 46 -9.24 -9.48 18.49
C ALA A 46 -8.26 -8.98 19.55
N MET A 47 -7.30 -8.16 19.15
CA MET A 47 -6.33 -7.53 20.05
C MET A 47 -6.99 -6.56 21.03
N SER A 48 -7.92 -5.70 20.56
CA SER A 48 -8.63 -4.77 21.45
C SER A 48 -9.46 -5.53 22.49
N ALA A 49 -10.18 -6.58 22.08
CA ALA A 49 -10.96 -7.39 23.02
C ALA A 49 -10.08 -8.14 24.04
N MET A 50 -8.88 -8.60 23.63
CA MET A 50 -7.91 -9.19 24.53
C MET A 50 -7.33 -8.15 25.52
N MET A 51 -7.10 -6.92 25.06
CA MET A 51 -6.62 -5.82 25.91
C MET A 51 -7.67 -5.40 26.93
N ASP A 52 -8.95 -5.32 26.54
CA ASP A 52 -10.07 -5.01 27.45
C ASP A 52 -10.34 -6.16 28.44
N ALA A 53 -10.15 -7.42 28.02
CA ALA A 53 -10.24 -8.56 28.92
C ALA A 53 -9.06 -8.61 29.91
N SER A 54 -7.87 -8.19 29.47
CA SER A 54 -6.67 -8.12 30.29
C SER A 54 -6.58 -6.86 31.15
N SER A 55 -7.29 -5.77 30.83
CA SER A 55 -7.30 -4.58 31.68
C SER A 55 -7.93 -4.87 33.05
N ASN A 56 -8.90 -5.79 33.11
CA ASN A 56 -9.48 -6.29 34.37
C ASN A 56 -8.48 -7.10 35.23
N THR A 57 -7.35 -7.57 34.68
CA THR A 57 -6.27 -8.24 35.43
C THR A 57 -5.03 -7.36 35.62
N MET A 58 -4.97 -6.20 34.94
CA MET A 58 -3.83 -5.28 34.97
C MET A 58 -3.99 -4.14 35.99
N GLU A 59 -5.22 -3.90 36.48
CA GLU A 59 -5.48 -3.01 37.64
C GLU A 59 -4.79 -3.49 38.94
N GLU A 60 -4.35 -4.75 39.00
CA GLU A 60 -3.70 -5.34 40.19
C GLU A 60 -2.16 -5.36 40.16
N MET A 61 -1.50 -4.83 39.11
CA MET A 61 -0.03 -4.70 39.06
C MET A 61 0.44 -3.24 39.16
N PRO A 62 0.63 -2.70 40.38
CA PRO A 62 1.24 -1.39 40.54
C PRO A 62 2.74 -1.47 40.20
N GLY A 63 3.18 -0.78 39.14
CA GLY A 63 4.60 -0.55 38.85
C GLY A 63 5.08 -0.92 37.45
N LEU A 64 4.23 -1.50 36.60
CA LEU A 64 4.51 -1.61 35.17
C LEU A 64 4.14 -0.29 34.49
N ASP A 65 5.09 0.63 34.45
CA ASP A 65 4.97 1.82 33.61
C ASP A 65 5.02 1.40 32.14
N MET A 66 3.85 1.11 31.56
CA MET A 66 3.70 0.78 30.14
C MET A 66 4.31 1.85 29.23
N SER A 67 4.47 3.11 29.70
CA SER A 67 5.12 4.17 28.92
C SER A 67 6.64 4.02 28.81
N ALA A 68 7.27 3.16 29.63
CA ALA A 68 8.69 2.86 29.58
C ALA A 68 9.05 1.75 28.57
N MET A 69 8.07 1.08 27.95
CA MET A 69 8.33 0.11 26.88
C MET A 69 8.60 0.85 25.55
N PRO A 70 9.76 0.61 24.91
CA PRO A 70 9.98 1.09 23.55
C PRO A 70 8.90 0.48 22.65
N ASP A 71 8.26 1.31 21.84
CA ASP A 71 7.14 1.00 20.95
C ASP A 71 5.72 0.90 21.56
N MET A 72 5.52 1.06 22.88
CA MET A 72 4.15 1.05 23.45
C MET A 72 3.31 2.22 22.92
N GLU A 73 3.90 3.42 22.81
CA GLU A 73 3.22 4.59 22.25
C GLU A 73 2.78 4.35 20.80
N LYS A 74 3.64 3.72 20.00
CA LYS A 74 3.34 3.36 18.61
C LYS A 74 2.22 2.32 18.54
N MET A 75 2.23 1.32 19.43
CA MET A 75 1.16 0.32 19.52
C MET A 75 -0.18 0.97 19.89
N MET A 76 -0.19 1.83 20.92
CA MET A 76 -1.40 2.53 21.36
C MET A 76 -1.95 3.47 20.30
N ASN A 77 -1.09 4.24 19.62
CA ASN A 77 -1.50 5.08 18.50
C ASN A 77 -1.99 4.25 17.30
N THR A 78 -1.41 3.08 17.06
CA THR A 78 -1.89 2.15 16.01
C THR A 78 -3.30 1.65 16.31
N LEU A 79 -3.61 1.31 17.56
CA LEU A 79 -4.96 0.92 17.96
C LEU A 79 -5.94 2.09 17.84
N ARG A 80 -5.54 3.28 18.33
CA ARG A 80 -6.36 4.50 18.30
C ARG A 80 -6.69 4.95 16.88
N TYR A 81 -5.70 4.95 15.98
CA TYR A 81 -5.85 5.39 14.60
C TYR A 81 -6.07 4.24 13.61
N SER A 82 -6.32 3.03 14.10
CA SER A 82 -6.46 1.79 13.30
C SER A 82 -7.40 1.95 12.12
N ASN A 83 -8.62 2.45 12.35
CA ASN A 83 -9.60 2.66 11.30
C ASN A 83 -9.08 3.65 10.24
N ILE A 84 -8.48 4.77 10.67
CA ILE A 84 -7.94 5.78 9.75
C ILE A 84 -6.81 5.19 8.89
N LEU A 85 -5.90 4.43 9.51
CA LEU A 85 -4.79 3.78 8.82
C LEU A 85 -5.30 2.74 7.80
N LEU A 86 -6.23 1.86 8.20
CA LEU A 86 -6.83 0.86 7.33
C LEU A 86 -7.57 1.50 6.16
N PHE A 87 -8.44 2.49 6.42
CA PHE A 87 -9.16 3.18 5.35
C PHE A 87 -8.22 3.92 4.42
N SER A 88 -7.20 4.59 4.96
CA SER A 88 -6.21 5.28 4.13
C SER A 88 -5.44 4.32 3.22
N GLY A 89 -5.07 3.14 3.72
CA GLY A 89 -4.40 2.10 2.93
C GLY A 89 -5.28 1.53 1.83
N VAL A 90 -6.56 1.28 2.11
CA VAL A 90 -7.53 0.80 1.11
C VAL A 90 -7.76 1.88 0.04
N ILE A 91 -8.02 3.12 0.44
CA ILE A 91 -8.25 4.24 -0.49
C ILE A 91 -7.00 4.47 -1.36
N GLY A 92 -5.81 4.49 -0.76
CA GLY A 92 -4.54 4.58 -1.48
C GLY A 92 -4.36 3.45 -2.49
N SER A 93 -4.65 2.21 -2.09
CA SER A 93 -4.58 1.05 -2.97
C SER A 93 -5.56 1.12 -4.15
N LEU A 94 -6.77 1.65 -3.94
CA LEU A 94 -7.73 1.88 -5.02
C LEU A 94 -7.26 2.98 -5.98
N ILE A 95 -6.63 4.04 -5.46
CA ILE A 95 -6.02 5.09 -6.29
C ILE A 95 -4.85 4.49 -7.09
N CYS A 96 -3.99 3.67 -6.47
CA CYS A 96 -2.93 2.93 -7.14
C CYS A 96 -3.48 2.03 -8.25
N LEU A 97 -4.61 1.35 -8.01
CA LEU A 97 -5.28 0.51 -9.00
C LEU A 97 -5.76 1.34 -10.20
N VAL A 98 -6.37 2.50 -9.97
CA VAL A 98 -6.78 3.43 -11.03
C VAL A 98 -5.57 3.93 -11.82
N GLY A 99 -4.49 4.30 -11.13
CA GLY A 99 -3.21 4.66 -11.75
C GLY A 99 -2.66 3.54 -12.64
N ALA A 100 -2.62 2.31 -12.11
CA ALA A 100 -2.17 1.12 -12.82
C ALA A 100 -3.06 0.79 -14.03
N LEU A 101 -4.38 0.97 -13.95
CA LEU A 101 -5.30 0.80 -15.09
C LEU A 101 -5.06 1.83 -16.19
N GLN A 102 -4.67 3.06 -15.83
CA GLN A 102 -4.30 4.09 -16.80
C GLN A 102 -2.90 3.86 -17.40
N MET A 103 -1.95 3.36 -16.61
CA MET A 103 -0.64 2.92 -17.10
C MET A 103 -0.80 1.69 -18.01
N TRP A 104 -1.75 0.81 -17.69
CA TRP A 104 -2.32 -0.20 -18.58
C TRP A 104 -3.17 0.41 -19.71
N LYS A 105 -3.10 1.70 -20.01
CA LYS A 105 -3.57 2.28 -21.27
C LYS A 105 -2.48 3.16 -21.89
N GLN A 106 -1.24 3.02 -21.41
CA GLN A 106 -0.09 3.86 -21.75
C GLN A 106 -0.34 5.35 -21.49
N LYS A 107 -1.23 5.74 -20.56
CA LYS A 107 -1.49 7.14 -20.26
C LYS A 107 -0.54 7.65 -19.17
N LYS A 108 0.19 8.74 -19.44
CA LYS A 108 1.12 9.36 -18.46
C LYS A 108 0.44 9.78 -17.15
N ALA A 109 -0.82 10.20 -17.22
CA ALA A 109 -1.61 10.59 -16.06
C ALA A 109 -1.71 9.47 -15.01
N GLY A 110 -1.67 8.20 -15.44
CA GLY A 110 -1.73 7.05 -14.55
C GLY A 110 -0.57 7.00 -13.55
N PHE A 111 0.63 7.43 -13.95
CA PHE A 111 1.79 7.46 -13.06
C PHE A 111 1.60 8.46 -11.92
N PHE A 112 1.13 9.68 -12.22
CA PHE A 112 0.91 10.70 -11.18
C PHE A 112 -0.19 10.29 -10.21
N ILE A 113 -1.25 9.64 -10.71
CA ILE A 113 -2.31 9.07 -9.87
C ILE A 113 -1.72 7.98 -8.96
N TYR A 114 -0.88 7.08 -9.50
CA TYR A 114 -0.21 6.04 -8.72
C TYR A 114 0.70 6.64 -7.64
N VAL A 115 1.49 7.67 -7.95
CA VAL A 115 2.34 8.37 -6.97
C VAL A 115 1.51 8.91 -5.82
N ILE A 116 0.37 9.56 -6.10
CA ILE A 116 -0.52 10.07 -5.05
C ILE A 116 -1.07 8.91 -4.21
N GLY A 117 -1.49 7.82 -4.86
CA GLY A 117 -2.01 6.63 -4.19
C GLY A 117 -1.03 5.99 -3.23
N GLU A 118 0.28 6.01 -3.53
CA GLU A 118 1.31 5.47 -2.63
C GLU A 118 1.78 6.46 -1.57
N VAL A 119 1.95 7.73 -1.94
CA VAL A 119 2.53 8.73 -1.02
C VAL A 119 1.51 9.16 0.04
N ALA A 120 0.22 9.27 -0.32
CA ALA A 120 -0.80 9.75 0.62
C ALA A 120 -0.97 8.84 1.87
N PRO A 121 -1.07 7.51 1.76
CA PRO A 121 -1.13 6.63 2.94
C PRO A 121 0.12 6.73 3.83
N ILE A 122 1.30 6.93 3.24
CA ILE A 122 2.55 7.13 3.99
C ILE A 122 2.48 8.42 4.81
N ILE A 123 2.01 9.52 4.22
CA ILE A 123 1.81 10.79 4.93
C ILE A 123 0.81 10.62 6.07
N VAL A 124 -0.32 9.94 5.84
CA VAL A 124 -1.31 9.66 6.89
C VAL A 124 -0.68 8.85 8.03
N SER A 125 0.14 7.84 7.70
CA SER A 125 0.85 7.04 8.69
C SER A 125 1.80 7.88 9.54
N ILE A 126 2.57 8.79 8.94
CA ILE A 126 3.48 9.70 9.66
C ILE A 126 2.70 10.65 10.58
N VAL A 127 1.55 11.17 10.14
CA VAL A 127 0.73 12.09 10.95
C VAL A 127 0.10 11.36 12.14
N CYS A 128 -0.35 10.11 11.97
CA CYS A 128 -1.01 9.34 13.03
C CYS A 128 -0.03 8.68 14.01
N LEU A 129 1.13 8.22 13.54
CA LEU A 129 2.05 7.37 14.30
C LEU A 129 3.43 7.99 14.50
N GLY A 130 3.69 9.17 13.92
CA GLY A 130 4.98 9.85 13.96
C GLY A 130 5.99 9.31 12.95
N THR A 131 7.19 9.89 12.97
CA THR A 131 8.31 9.54 12.06
C THR A 131 8.91 8.16 12.33
N ALA A 132 8.55 7.52 13.44
CA ALA A 132 8.94 6.15 13.77
C ALA A 132 8.45 5.11 12.75
N THR A 133 7.49 5.47 11.90
CA THR A 133 6.99 4.65 10.78
C THR A 133 7.93 4.59 9.58
N ILE A 134 8.80 5.60 9.43
CA ILE A 134 9.75 5.71 8.32
C ILE A 134 11.21 5.57 8.76
N SER A 135 11.44 5.17 10.01
CA SER A 135 12.77 4.94 10.59
C SER A 135 12.98 3.49 11.02
N GLY A 136 14.25 3.11 11.22
CA GLY A 136 14.62 1.78 11.71
C GLY A 136 14.08 0.65 10.83
N TRP A 137 13.62 -0.43 11.46
CA TRP A 137 13.07 -1.59 10.75
C TRP A 137 11.79 -1.29 9.94
N SER A 138 11.02 -0.27 10.33
CA SER A 138 9.80 0.11 9.59
C SER A 138 10.11 0.69 8.20
N ALA A 139 11.27 1.32 8.03
CA ALA A 139 11.71 1.91 6.76
C ALA A 139 11.89 0.89 5.63
N ILE A 140 12.13 -0.40 5.96
CA ILE A 140 12.29 -1.47 4.96
C ILE A 140 11.01 -1.66 4.15
N SER A 141 9.84 -1.41 4.74
CA SER A 141 8.56 -1.48 4.03
C SER A 141 8.46 -0.48 2.87
N LEU A 142 9.23 0.62 2.92
CA LEU A 142 9.24 1.66 1.89
C LEU A 142 10.09 1.29 0.67
N ILE A 143 10.93 0.26 0.75
CA ILE A 143 11.80 -0.14 -0.36
C ILE A 143 10.96 -0.52 -1.58
N PHE A 144 9.92 -1.33 -1.38
CA PHE A 144 9.04 -1.76 -2.46
C PHE A 144 8.34 -0.60 -3.17
N PRO A 145 7.59 0.31 -2.51
CA PRO A 145 6.94 1.42 -3.18
C PRO A 145 7.95 2.36 -3.85
N VAL A 146 9.11 2.63 -3.24
CA VAL A 146 10.16 3.46 -3.87
C VAL A 146 10.71 2.82 -5.14
N VAL A 147 10.99 1.52 -5.12
CA VAL A 147 11.45 0.78 -6.31
C VAL A 147 10.39 0.85 -7.40
N PHE A 148 9.12 0.63 -7.08
CA PHE A 148 8.04 0.70 -8.07
C PHE A 148 7.90 2.09 -8.68
N LEU A 149 8.00 3.15 -7.88
CA LEU A 149 8.00 4.54 -8.36
C LEU A 149 9.13 4.80 -9.36
N ILE A 150 10.34 4.34 -9.05
CA ILE A 150 11.50 4.48 -9.95
C ILE A 150 11.27 3.68 -11.24
N LEU A 151 10.85 2.42 -11.15
CA LEU A 151 10.65 1.55 -12.31
C LEU A 151 9.55 2.08 -13.24
N TYR A 152 8.45 2.59 -12.69
CA TYR A 152 7.42 3.27 -13.47
C TYR A 152 7.93 4.58 -14.06
N GLY A 153 8.68 5.37 -13.28
CA GLY A 153 9.31 6.61 -13.73
C GLY A 153 10.23 6.42 -14.94
N LEU A 154 11.05 5.36 -14.94
CA LEU A 154 11.92 4.99 -16.06
C LEU A 154 11.14 4.57 -17.32
N ASN A 155 9.87 4.17 -17.16
CA ASN A 155 8.99 3.76 -18.25
C ASN A 155 8.03 4.87 -18.72
N LEU A 156 8.08 6.06 -18.12
CA LEU A 156 7.26 7.21 -18.54
C LEU A 156 7.42 7.58 -20.01
N LYS A 157 8.61 7.36 -20.58
CA LYS A 157 8.88 7.61 -22.00
C LYS A 157 8.05 6.76 -22.96
N HIS A 158 7.52 5.62 -22.49
CA HIS A 158 6.68 4.71 -23.28
C HIS A 158 5.18 4.96 -23.05
N MET A 159 4.84 5.94 -22.21
CA MET A 159 3.47 6.40 -22.01
C MET A 159 3.29 7.66 -22.84
N HIS A 160 2.10 7.88 -23.38
CA HIS A 160 1.72 9.07 -24.16
C HIS A 160 0.66 9.88 -23.40
#